data_AF-A0A965MU04-F1
#
_entry.id   AF-A0A965MU04-F1
#
_cell.length_a   1.000
_cell.length_b   1.000
_cell.length_c   1.000
_cell.angle_alpha   90.00
_cell.angle_beta   90.00
_cell.angle_gamma   90.00
#
_symmetry.space_group_name_H-M   'P 1'
#
loop_
_entity.id
_entity.type
_entity.pdbx_description
1 polymer ?
#
loop_
_entity_poly.entity_id
_entity_poly.type
_entity_poly.pdbx_seq_one_letter_code
_entity_poly.pdbx_strand_id
1 'polypeptide(L)'
;ARVTLSTKGTITGNVVVKGLPFTAENVSAILYAAEVGYWANMTTAVVTLRGFVRPNTTQIELFRATGATVTLTNVATGDLADTTDLVVSVTYRADA
;
A
#
# COMPACT_ATOMS: atom_id res chain seq x y z
N ALA A 1 -7.43 -8.88 1.37
CA ALA A 1 -8.69 -8.20 1.04
C ALA A 1 -8.63 -7.66 -0.39
N ARG A 2 -9.75 -7.66 -1.13
CA ARG A 2 -9.89 -7.01 -2.45
C ARG A 2 -10.64 -5.69 -2.26
N VAL A 3 -10.15 -4.62 -2.86
CA VAL A 3 -10.75 -3.28 -2.80
C VAL A 3 -10.70 -2.66 -4.18
N THR A 4 -11.87 -2.28 -4.69
CA THR A 4 -12.00 -1.45 -5.89
C THR A 4 -12.48 -0.08 -5.48
N LEU A 5 -11.77 0.96 -5.91
CA LEU A 5 -12.21 2.34 -5.69
C LEU A 5 -13.43 2.63 -6.58
N SER A 6 -14.36 3.41 -6.03
CA SER A 6 -15.45 4.04 -6.81
C SER A 6 -15.14 5.50 -7.13
N THR A 7 -14.44 6.18 -6.23
CA THR A 7 -13.89 7.55 -6.35
C THR A 7 -12.65 7.61 -5.47
N LYS A 8 -11.54 8.17 -5.96
CA LYS A 8 -10.32 8.32 -5.13
C LYS A 8 -10.47 9.33 -4.00
N GLY A 9 -11.46 10.22 -4.09
CA GLY A 9 -11.81 11.18 -3.03
C GLY A 9 -10.69 12.16 -2.71
N THR A 10 -10.50 12.47 -1.43
CA THR A 10 -9.50 13.42 -0.91
C THR A 10 -8.25 12.73 -0.35
N ILE A 11 -7.74 11.70 -1.04
CA ILE A 11 -6.44 11.12 -0.64
C ILE A 11 -5.36 12.21 -0.74
N THR A 12 -4.82 12.61 0.41
CA THR A 12 -3.72 13.56 0.52
C THR A 12 -2.43 12.81 0.86
N GLY A 13 -1.33 13.17 0.20
CA GLY A 13 -0.02 12.53 0.40
C GLY A 13 0.10 11.15 -0.23
N ASN A 14 0.87 10.27 0.42
CA ASN A 14 1.15 8.93 -0.06
C ASN A 14 -0.04 7.99 0.24
N VAL A 15 -0.33 7.10 -0.71
CA VAL A 15 -1.41 6.13 -0.59
C VAL A 15 -1.06 5.08 0.47
N VAL A 16 -2.00 4.86 1.39
CA VAL A 16 -1.93 3.85 2.44
C VAL A 16 -3.26 3.11 2.55
N VAL A 17 -3.22 1.82 2.89
CA VAL A 17 -4.41 1.05 3.27
C VAL A 17 -4.54 1.12 4.79
N LYS A 18 -5.55 1.82 5.29
CA LYS A 18 -5.82 1.95 6.73
C LYS A 18 -6.73 0.83 7.24
N GLY A 19 -6.82 0.70 8.56
CA GLY A 19 -7.80 -0.17 9.22
C GLY A 19 -7.26 -1.55 9.57
N LEU A 20 -5.96 -1.68 9.80
CA LEU A 20 -5.44 -2.87 10.49
C LEU A 20 -6.10 -2.95 11.88
N PRO A 21 -6.52 -4.15 12.34
CA PRO A 21 -7.28 -4.29 13.58
C PRO A 21 -6.49 -3.93 14.84
N PHE A 22 -5.16 -4.07 14.78
CA PHE A 22 -4.24 -3.75 15.87
C PHE A 22 -3.02 -2.99 15.35
N THR A 23 -2.42 -2.16 16.20
CA THR A 23 -1.12 -1.53 15.94
C THR A 23 -0.06 -2.61 15.76
N ALA A 24 0.79 -2.47 14.73
CA ALA A 24 1.93 -3.37 14.54
C ALA A 24 2.98 -3.17 15.63
N GLU A 25 3.59 -4.27 16.07
CA GLU A 25 4.63 -4.32 17.10
C GLU A 25 5.68 -3.20 16.92
N ASN A 26 5.97 -2.47 18.00
CA ASN A 26 6.88 -1.33 17.97
C ASN A 26 8.36 -1.73 18.12
N VAL A 27 8.85 -2.56 17.18
CA VAL A 27 10.27 -2.91 17.10
C VAL A 27 10.93 -2.13 15.97
N SER A 28 11.89 -1.27 16.34
CA SER A 28 12.63 -0.46 15.38
C SER A 28 13.23 -1.32 14.26
N ALA A 29 13.13 -0.83 13.03
CA ALA A 29 13.63 -1.45 11.79
C ALA A 29 12.96 -2.77 11.36
N ILE A 30 11.94 -3.30 12.06
CA ILE A 30 11.14 -4.42 11.55
C ILE A 30 10.08 -3.88 10.59
N LEU A 31 10.11 -4.34 9.35
CA LEU A 31 9.09 -4.07 8.34
C LEU A 31 8.39 -5.37 8.01
N TYR A 32 7.06 -5.41 8.16
CA TYR A 32 6.28 -6.54 7.70
C TYR A 32 5.94 -6.34 6.23
N ALA A 33 6.36 -7.27 5.38
CA ALA A 33 6.01 -7.23 3.97
C ALA A 33 4.51 -7.53 3.82
N ALA A 34 3.82 -6.66 3.08
CA ALA A 34 2.48 -6.92 2.60
C ALA A 34 2.55 -7.31 1.11
N GLU A 35 1.89 -8.41 0.78
CA GLU A 35 1.79 -8.90 -0.58
C GLU A 35 0.68 -8.14 -1.31
N VAL A 36 1.01 -7.65 -2.50
CA VAL A 36 0.02 -7.12 -3.44
C VAL A 36 -0.14 -8.16 -4.54
N GLY A 37 -1.15 -9.01 -4.40
CA GLY A 37 -1.40 -10.14 -5.31
C GLY A 37 -2.04 -9.71 -6.63
N TYR A 38 -2.68 -8.54 -6.67
CA TYR A 38 -3.30 -8.00 -7.87
C TYR A 38 -3.42 -6.48 -7.82
N TRP A 39 -3.23 -5.82 -8.96
CA TRP A 39 -3.59 -4.43 -9.17
C TRP A 39 -4.03 -4.20 -10.62
N ALA A 40 -5.00 -3.30 -10.81
CA ALA A 40 -5.45 -2.90 -12.14
C ALA A 40 -6.00 -1.47 -12.11
N ASN A 41 -6.24 -0.92 -13.31
CA ASN A 41 -6.83 0.41 -13.51
C ASN A 41 -6.09 1.52 -12.75
N MET A 42 -4.76 1.48 -12.77
CA MET A 42 -3.93 2.56 -12.26
C MET A 42 -3.72 3.59 -13.38
N THR A 43 -3.55 4.86 -13.01
CA THR A 43 -3.23 5.94 -13.97
C THR A 43 -1.80 5.79 -14.48
N THR A 44 -0.88 5.38 -13.60
CA THR A 44 0.53 5.20 -13.93
C THR A 44 0.84 3.75 -14.33
N ALA A 45 1.72 3.58 -15.32
CA ALA A 45 2.24 2.27 -15.71
C ALA A 45 3.18 1.69 -14.64
N VAL A 46 2.58 1.00 -13.67
CA VAL A 46 3.27 0.34 -12.57
C VAL A 46 3.70 -1.07 -12.96
N VAL A 47 4.99 -1.36 -12.83
CA VAL A 47 5.57 -2.68 -13.13
C VAL A 47 5.81 -3.50 -11.87
N THR A 48 5.82 -2.86 -10.70
CA THR A 48 5.95 -3.53 -9.41
C THR A 48 5.17 -2.73 -8.38
N LEU A 49 4.33 -3.41 -7.62
CA LEU A 49 3.60 -2.85 -6.48
C LEU A 49 3.86 -3.74 -5.25
N ARG A 50 4.18 -3.12 -4.12
CA ARG A 50 4.50 -3.78 -2.85
C ARG A 50 3.87 -2.99 -1.71
N GLY A 51 3.55 -3.68 -0.62
CA GLY A 51 3.12 -3.03 0.61
C GLY A 51 4.09 -3.31 1.75
N PHE A 52 4.15 -2.40 2.72
CA PHE A 52 4.88 -2.61 3.97
C PHE A 52 4.09 -2.06 5.14
N VAL A 53 4.16 -2.74 6.28
CA VAL A 53 3.68 -2.21 7.57
C VAL A 53 4.90 -1.81 8.38
N ARG A 54 4.97 -0.53 8.74
CA ARG A 54 6.01 -0.01 9.65
C ARG A 54 5.71 -0.37 11.11
N PRO A 55 6.70 -0.32 11.99
CA PRO A 55 6.46 -0.41 13.43
C PRO A 55 5.49 0.67 13.90
N ASN A 56 4.71 0.37 14.93
CA ASN A 56 3.84 1.32 15.61
C ASN A 56 2.83 2.01 14.68
N THR A 57 2.20 1.25 13.79
CA THR A 57 1.17 1.78 12.87
C THR A 57 0.03 0.81 12.64
N THR A 58 -1.10 1.33 12.16
CA THR A 58 -2.32 0.57 11.83
C THR A 58 -2.65 0.60 10.33
N GLN A 59 -1.63 0.83 9.50
CA GLN A 59 -1.78 0.98 8.07
C GLN A 59 -0.68 0.25 7.28
N ILE A 60 -1.01 -0.09 6.04
CA ILE A 60 -0.07 -0.63 5.05
C ILE A 60 0.31 0.52 4.11
N GLU A 61 1.60 0.82 4.02
CA GLU A 61 2.13 1.76 3.02
C GLU A 61 2.33 1.06 1.69
N LEU A 62 1.92 1.68 0.58
CA LEU A 62 2.10 1.13 -0.76
C LEU A 62 3.27 1.81 -1.48
N PHE A 63 4.08 0.99 -2.13
CA PHE A 63 5.25 1.40 -2.90
C PHE A 63 5.22 0.80 -4.30
N ARG A 64 5.60 1.60 -5.28
CA ARG A 64 5.60 1.24 -6.69
C ARG A 64 6.93 1.50 -7.38
N ALA A 65 7.18 0.75 -8.44
CA ALA A 65 8.18 1.07 -9.46
C ALA A 65 7.48 1.16 -10.83
N THR A 66 8.08 1.92 -11.75
CA THR A 66 7.61 2.04 -13.14
C THR A 66 8.70 1.52 -14.07
N GLY A 67 8.38 1.31 -15.35
CA GLY A 67 9.40 0.89 -16.33
C GLY A 67 10.58 1.86 -16.46
N ALA A 68 10.44 3.11 -16.02
CA ALA A 68 11.49 4.12 -16.07
C ALA A 68 12.40 4.13 -14.83
N THR A 69 11.95 3.59 -13.69
CA THR A 69 12.67 3.67 -12.41
C THR A 69 12.52 2.38 -11.64
N VAL A 70 13.66 1.74 -11.33
CA VAL A 70 13.71 0.46 -10.60
C VAL A 70 13.58 0.64 -9.08
N THR A 71 13.80 1.86 -8.58
CA THR A 71 13.64 2.18 -7.15
C THR A 71 12.16 2.25 -6.79
N LEU A 72 11.79 1.57 -5.70
CA LEU A 72 10.47 1.67 -5.11
C LEU A 72 10.27 3.06 -4.49
N THR A 73 9.26 3.77 -4.95
CA THR A 73 8.79 5.03 -4.36
C THR A 73 7.38 4.85 -3.83
N ASN A 74 6.94 5.70 -2.89
CA ASN A 74 5.55 5.67 -2.44
C ASN A 74 4.59 5.82 -3.63
N VAL A 75 3.46 5.12 -3.56
CA VAL A 75 2.33 5.38 -4.46
C VAL A 75 1.77 6.76 -4.10
N ALA A 76 1.73 7.65 -5.07
CA ALA A 76 1.13 8.97 -4.95
C ALA A 76 -0.34 8.93 -5.38
N THR A 77 -1.16 9.90 -4.93
CA THR A 77 -2.56 10.03 -5.36
C THR A 77 -2.71 10.09 -6.89
N GLY A 78 -1.74 10.69 -7.60
CA GLY A 78 -1.73 10.77 -9.06
C GLY A 78 -1.55 9.43 -9.76
N ASP A 79 -1.04 8.41 -9.07
CA ASP A 79 -0.87 7.07 -9.64
C ASP A 79 -2.19 6.28 -9.67
N LEU A 80 -3.19 6.69 -8.88
CA LEU A 80 -4.50 6.03 -8.79
C LEU A 80 -5.51 6.66 -9.75
N ALA A 81 -6.36 5.81 -10.32
CA ALA A 81 -7.61 6.21 -10.95
C ALA A 81 -8.78 6.02 -9.98
N ASP A 82 -9.93 6.61 -10.30
CA ASP A 82 -11.15 6.43 -9.50
C ASP A 82 -11.65 4.98 -9.49
N THR A 83 -11.15 4.14 -10.40
CA THR A 83 -11.51 2.73 -10.59
C THR A 83 -10.37 1.76 -10.26
N THR A 84 -9.31 2.22 -9.59
CA THR A 84 -8.18 1.36 -9.22
C THR A 84 -8.66 0.19 -8.36
N ASP A 85 -8.25 -1.02 -8.73
CA ASP A 85 -8.58 -2.26 -8.03
C ASP A 85 -7.31 -2.90 -7.47
N LEU A 86 -7.36 -3.36 -6.23
CA LEU A 86 -6.21 -3.84 -5.47
C LEU A 86 -6.59 -5.07 -4.65
N VAL A 87 -5.73 -6.09 -4.65
CA VAL A 87 -5.79 -7.20 -3.69
C VAL A 87 -4.51 -7.20 -2.87
N VAL A 88 -4.67 -6.97 -1.56
CA VAL A 88 -3.55 -6.89 -0.62
C VAL A 88 -3.78 -7.84 0.55
N SER A 89 -2.73 -8.55 0.95
CA SER A 89 -2.67 -9.39 2.15
C SER A 89 -1.44 -9.03 2.97
N VAL A 90 -1.54 -9.19 4.30
CA VAL A 90 -0.40 -8.99 5.19
C VAL A 90 -0.54 -9.90 6.40
N THR A 91 0.60 -10.38 6.89
CA THR A 91 0.74 -11.00 8.20
C THR A 91 1.72 -10.17 8.99
N TYR A 92 1.32 -9.78 10.20
CA TYR A 92 2.14 -8.94 11.07
C TYR A 92 1.90 -9.35 12.54
N ARG A 93 2.83 -9.00 13.42
CA ARG A 93 2.63 -9.15 14.86
C ARG A 93 1.98 -7.88 15.39
N ALA A 94 0.87 -8.05 16.11
CA ALA A 94 0.27 -6.97 16.87
C ALA A 94 1.15 -6.60 18.06
N ASP A 95 1.16 -5.32 18.42
CA ASP A 95 1.73 -4.88 19.70
C ASP A 95 0.92 -5.47 20.87
N ALA A 96 1.61 -5.70 21.99
CA ALA A 96 1.04 -6.38 23.17
C ALA A 96 0.04 -5.50 23.96
#